data_AF-A0A139WR84-F1
#
_entry.id   AF-A0A139WR84-F1
#
_cell.length_a   1.000
_cell.length_b   1.000
_cell.length_c   1.000
_cell.angle_alpha   90.00
_cell.angle_beta   90.00
_cell.angle_gamma   90.00
#
_symmetry.space_group_name_H-M   'P 1'
#
loop_
_entity.id
_entity.type
_entity.pdbx_description
1 polymer ?
#
loop_
_entity_poly.entity_id
_entity_poly.type
_entity_poly.pdbx_seq_one_letter_code
_entity_poly.pdbx_strand_id
1 'polypeptide(L)'
;MKTLASHHWGAIILAGEITDRAYHVEFVNLAANVVTEQVSEINQLRTWLKDIYNIEYVGAAAAGSAANTPEPERNLLNPENDSE
;
A
#
# COMPACT_ATOMS: atom_id res chain seq x y z
N MET A 1 6.67 -4.27 -6.53
CA MET A 1 6.22 -4.53 -5.14
C MET A 1 5.71 -3.28 -4.43
N LYS A 2 6.44 -2.14 -4.40
CA LYS A 2 5.94 -0.88 -3.78
C LYS A 2 4.60 -0.41 -4.34
N THR A 3 4.47 -0.31 -5.66
CA THR A 3 3.22 0.11 -6.33
C THR A 3 2.05 -0.82 -6.02
N LEU A 4 2.30 -2.12 -5.92
CA LEU A 4 1.26 -3.10 -5.59
C LEU A 4 0.82 -2.97 -4.13
N ALA A 5 1.75 -2.76 -3.20
CA ALA A 5 1.40 -2.47 -1.80
C ALA A 5 0.55 -1.19 -1.68
N SER A 6 0.88 -0.13 -2.43
CA SER A 6 0.08 1.09 -2.49
C SER A 6 -1.31 0.87 -3.13
N HIS A 7 -1.39 0.09 -4.21
CA HIS A 7 -2.65 -0.30 -4.85
C HIS A 7 -3.55 -1.09 -3.89
N HIS A 8 -3.00 -2.06 -3.16
CA HIS A 8 -3.72 -2.82 -2.14
C HIS A 8 -4.23 -1.92 -1.01
N TRP A 9 -3.47 -0.90 -0.61
CA TRP A 9 -3.95 0.08 0.36
C TRP A 9 -5.17 0.85 -0.19
N GLY A 10 -5.15 1.24 -1.47
CA GLY A 10 -6.34 1.82 -2.12
C GLY A 10 -7.58 0.90 -2.04
N ALA A 11 -7.39 -0.40 -2.26
CA ALA A 11 -8.47 -1.38 -2.18
C ALA A 11 -9.03 -1.55 -0.75
N ILE A 12 -8.17 -1.54 0.28
CA ILE A 12 -8.62 -1.65 1.67
C ILE A 12 -9.43 -0.41 2.09
N ILE A 13 -9.02 0.80 1.67
CA ILE A 13 -9.77 2.03 1.96
C ILE A 13 -11.18 1.94 1.36
N LEU A 14 -11.28 1.55 0.09
CA LEU A 14 -12.58 1.37 -0.59
C LEU A 14 -13.43 0.28 0.08
N ALA A 15 -12.82 -0.85 0.47
CA ALA A 15 -13.52 -1.90 1.18
C ALA A 15 -14.07 -1.45 2.54
N GLY A 16 -13.34 -0.60 3.26
CA GLY A 16 -13.84 0.06 4.47
C GLY A 16 -15.12 0.87 4.18
N GLU A 17 -15.10 1.69 3.13
CA GLU A 17 -16.29 2.47 2.73
C GLU A 17 -17.48 1.61 2.33
N ILE A 18 -17.24 0.47 1.67
CA ILE A 18 -18.30 -0.49 1.30
C ILE A 18 -18.90 -1.12 2.56
N THR A 19 -18.08 -1.48 3.54
CA THR A 19 -18.54 -2.08 4.81
C THR A 19 -19.51 -1.14 5.54
N ASP A 20 -19.26 0.16 5.50
CA ASP A 20 -20.10 1.18 6.17
C ASP A 20 -21.40 1.51 5.41
N ARG A 21 -21.41 1.34 4.08
CA ARG A 21 -22.48 1.87 3.21
C ARG A 21 -23.32 0.80 2.52
N ALA A 22 -22.86 -0.45 2.49
CA ALA A 22 -23.53 -1.51 1.76
C ALA A 22 -24.88 -1.88 2.40
N TYR A 23 -25.91 -1.97 1.56
CA TYR A 23 -27.23 -2.45 1.97
C TYR A 23 -27.32 -3.98 2.04
N HIS A 24 -26.57 -4.67 1.18
CA HIS A 24 -26.58 -6.13 1.08
C HIS A 24 -25.39 -6.75 1.83
N VAL A 25 -25.66 -7.78 2.64
CA VAL A 25 -24.67 -8.44 3.51
C VAL A 25 -23.55 -9.11 2.71
N GLU A 26 -23.83 -9.53 1.48
CA GLU A 26 -22.85 -10.13 0.57
C GLU A 26 -21.72 -9.17 0.23
N PHE A 27 -22.02 -7.87 0.09
CA PHE A 27 -21.00 -6.84 -0.16
C PHE A 27 -20.20 -6.50 1.10
N VAL A 28 -20.83 -6.52 2.27
CA VAL A 28 -20.12 -6.37 3.56
C VAL A 28 -19.12 -7.52 3.75
N ASN A 29 -19.56 -8.76 3.50
CA ASN A 29 -18.70 -9.94 3.61
C ASN A 29 -17.57 -9.92 2.57
N LEU A 30 -17.86 -9.53 1.33
CA LEU A 30 -16.84 -9.37 0.30
C LEU A 30 -15.82 -8.30 0.70
N ALA A 31 -16.26 -7.15 1.19
CA ALA A 31 -15.37 -6.09 1.64
C ALA A 31 -14.47 -6.52 2.81
N ALA A 32 -15.02 -7.21 3.80
CA ALA A 32 -14.24 -7.76 4.91
C ALA A 32 -13.17 -8.77 4.44
N ASN A 33 -13.50 -9.60 3.45
CA ASN A 33 -12.54 -10.53 2.85
C ASN A 33 -11.44 -9.77 2.08
N VAL A 34 -11.80 -8.74 1.31
CA VAL A 34 -10.83 -7.88 0.61
C VAL A 34 -9.87 -7.25 1.61
N VAL A 35 -10.35 -6.67 2.71
CA VAL A 35 -9.47 -6.10 3.75
C VAL A 35 -8.49 -7.16 4.27
N THR A 36 -8.99 -8.35 4.60
CA THR A 36 -8.18 -9.43 5.19
C THR A 36 -7.07 -9.90 4.24
N GLU A 37 -7.42 -10.20 3.00
CA GLU A 37 -6.47 -10.71 2.01
C GLU A 37 -5.44 -9.65 1.59
N GLN A 38 -5.89 -8.42 1.33
CA GLN A 38 -5.02 -7.33 0.89
C GLN A 38 -4.01 -6.92 1.97
N VAL A 39 -4.38 -6.98 3.26
CA VAL A 39 -3.44 -6.77 4.38
C VAL A 39 -2.38 -7.88 4.42
N SER A 40 -2.77 -9.14 4.20
CA SER A 40 -1.84 -10.27 4.11
C SER A 40 -0.84 -10.08 2.97
N GLU A 41 -1.33 -9.69 1.78
CA GLU A 41 -0.50 -9.43 0.61
C GLU A 41 0.47 -8.26 0.83
N ILE A 42 0.03 -7.16 1.46
CA ILE A 42 0.92 -6.04 1.83
C ILE A 42 2.06 -6.54 2.73
N ASN A 43 1.78 -7.38 3.73
CA ASN A 43 2.82 -7.90 4.61
C ASN A 43 3.84 -8.76 3.86
N GLN A 44 3.38 -9.61 2.93
CA GLN A 44 4.27 -10.41 2.08
C GLN A 44 5.15 -9.53 1.19
N LEU A 45 4.56 -8.52 0.54
CA LEU A 45 5.28 -7.59 -0.32
C LEU A 45 6.32 -6.78 0.47
N ARG A 46 6.02 -6.40 1.72
CA ARG A 46 6.96 -5.72 2.63
C ARG A 46 8.14 -6.63 2.97
N THR A 47 7.88 -7.88 3.29
CA THR A 47 8.93 -8.88 3.56
C THR A 47 9.84 -9.06 2.35
N TRP A 48 9.28 -9.26 1.16
CA TRP A 48 10.09 -9.42 -0.06
C TRP A 48 10.90 -8.17 -0.42
N LEU A 49 10.35 -6.97 -0.22
CA LEU A 49 11.09 -5.71 -0.40
C LEU A 49 12.31 -5.63 0.53
N LYS A 50 12.14 -6.04 1.78
CA LYS A 50 13.23 -6.06 2.76
C LYS A 50 14.26 -7.13 2.42
N ASP A 51 13.82 -8.36 2.17
CA ASP A 51 14.72 -9.50 2.04
C ASP A 51 15.51 -9.49 0.73
N ILE A 52 14.89 -9.06 -0.37
CA ILE A 52 15.51 -9.11 -1.71
C ILE A 52 16.25 -7.80 -2.03
N TYR A 53 15.68 -6.67 -1.63
CA TYR A 53 16.17 -5.35 -2.05
C TYR A 53 16.70 -4.49 -0.90
N ASN A 54 16.64 -4.98 0.35
CA ASN A 54 16.96 -4.21 1.56
C ASN A 54 16.21 -2.87 1.63
N ILE A 55 14.97 -2.85 1.13
CA ILE A 55 14.09 -1.69 1.14
C ILE A 55 13.04 -1.87 2.22
N GLU A 56 13.01 -0.95 3.19
CA GLU A 56 11.92 -0.88 4.15
C GLU A 56 10.75 -0.09 3.57
N TYR A 57 9.61 -0.75 3.35
CA TYR A 57 8.38 -0.08 2.94
C TYR A 57 7.50 0.17 4.16
N VAL A 58 7.31 1.45 4.49
CA VAL A 58 6.53 1.90 5.66
C VAL A 58 5.09 2.31 5.31
N GLY A 59 4.73 2.29 4.02
CA GLY A 59 3.38 2.63 3.53
C GLY A 59 2.99 4.10 3.75
N ALA A 60 1.88 4.51 3.14
CA ALA A 60 1.40 5.90 3.22
C ALA A 60 1.04 6.35 4.66
N ALA A 61 0.67 5.40 5.54
CA ALA A 61 0.34 5.71 6.94
C ALA A 61 1.54 6.18 7.78
N ALA A 62 2.76 5.74 7.47
CA ALA A 62 3.97 6.17 8.18
C ALA A 62 4.51 7.52 7.69
N ALA A 63 4.19 7.93 6.46
CA ALA A 63 4.59 9.23 5.93
C ALA A 63 4.02 10.41 6.74
N GLY A 64 2.92 10.20 7.48
CA GLY A 64 2.34 11.20 8.39
C GLY A 64 2.89 11.19 9.82
N SER A 65 3.73 10.22 10.21
CA SER A 65 4.30 10.11 11.57
C SER A 65 5.82 10.08 11.62
N ALA A 66 6.50 9.99 10.47
CA ALA A 66 7.96 10.05 10.39
C ALA A 66 8.45 11.51 10.42
N ALA A 67 8.22 12.21 11.52
CA ALA A 67 9.07 13.33 11.88
C ALA A 67 10.47 12.75 12.21
N ASN A 68 11.43 12.99 11.31
CA ASN A 68 12.84 12.62 11.34
C ASN A 68 13.24 11.30 10.67
N THR A 69 13.29 11.31 9.33
CA THR A 69 14.36 10.61 8.59
C THR A 69 14.91 11.57 7.52
N PRO A 70 16.25 11.70 7.39
CA PRO A 70 16.85 12.61 6.43
C PRO A 70 16.67 12.07 5.02
N GLU A 71 15.99 12.84 4.18
CA GLU A 71 15.84 12.58 2.76
C GLU A 71 17.09 13.00 1.97
N PRO A 72 17.28 12.43 0.77
CA PRO A 72 16.71 13.13 -0.36
C PRO A 72 15.74 12.26 -1.15
N GLU A 73 14.51 12.74 -1.28
CA GLU A 73 13.55 12.38 -2.31
C GLU A 73 14.24 12.33 -3.70
N ARG A 74 14.51 11.12 -4.20
CA ARG A 74 14.72 10.91 -5.64
C ARG A 74 13.42 10.40 -6.24
N ASN A 75 12.70 11.37 -6.81
CA ASN A 75 11.59 11.27 -7.77
C ASN A 75 11.35 9.86 -8.33
N LEU A 76 10.36 9.15 -7.79
CA LEU A 76 9.98 7.79 -8.21
C LEU A 76 8.90 7.76 -9.31
N LEU A 77 8.64 8.87 -9.99
CA LEU A 77 7.54 8.96 -10.96
C LEU A 77 7.93 9.33 -12.40
N ASN A 78 9.20 9.50 -12.78
CA ASN A 78 9.54 9.68 -14.19
C ASN A 78 11.01 9.34 -14.55
N PRO A 79 11.30 8.19 -15.21
CA PRO A 79 12.67 7.86 -15.66
C PRO A 79 12.97 8.23 -17.12
N GLU A 80 12.03 8.81 -17.88
CA GLU A 80 12.31 9.22 -19.27
C GLU A 80 12.73 10.70 -19.33
N ASN A 81 13.98 11.05 -18.98
CA ASN A 81 14.66 12.18 -19.64
C ASN A 81 16.19 12.33 -19.44
N ASP A 82 16.96 11.35 -19.01
CA ASP A 82 18.43 11.54 -18.94
C ASP A 82 19.13 10.71 -20.01
N SER A 83 19.03 11.22 -21.24
CA SER A 83 19.96 10.92 -22.32
C SER A 83 21.27 11.68 -22.09
N GLU A 84 22.34 10.93 -21.78
CA GLU A 84 23.72 11.07 -22.30
C GLU A 84 24.55 9.86 -21.87
#